data_AF-A0A9P6V3V8-F1
#
_entry.id   AF-A0A9P6V3V8-F1
#
_cell.length_a   1.000
_cell.length_b   1.000
_cell.length_c   1.000
_cell.angle_alpha   90.00
_cell.angle_beta   90.00
_cell.angle_gamma   90.00
#
_symmetry.space_group_name_H-M   'P 1'
#
loop_
_entity.id
_entity.type
_entity.pdbx_description
1 polymer ?
#
loop_
_entity_poly.entity_id
_entity_poly.type
_entity_poly.pdbx_seq_one_letter_code
_entity_poly.pdbx_strand_id
1 'polypeptide(L)'
;MDEQRLLGPRAGEKIRDMLVKQKPGMAIRQIQERSDIGSIYPLLDHHGLTRHEIHLRCMKALKSKLLHQLETAPMDNARVNTLLDSMLPYIDVEGLQELPLCLLGRFPDRMTDPIIEKIGKSEELFKAGSGGMNQQTGLTTQDTIAPKVVQRRVWLSNPNKFQNDIIPIVKAYMNDPEIIRMSMEMSADQPTQVINQRRSHASIKKLLDFIGGDMQLYNNVMNSLRSLFVLTNDAIYCTLRYDVLMACHEANIRAITTNDPSHELVWNLDACNRTLSMDERRVENIRKFFDKVARDDPVHGDIAMILNDPFTSNMIASRLLQIMIEATQTSERFGQAENTTIWTATMLNLGAHARRIVQQQKFRIPKVEGNVTDKFMSTLNSYILNDAIRILKQDSEEPYQLDEVDFTEENLVALDDSEVARKITRFLTMRKWQMTIMNEFFLPCAAIDSAAYEQVVTFLLNAFRLVASSGRAGSIGDSFSNLGRWLETLYINRPESTISDEKNITLRATFAQIVSDAGVFSGGRYKIRQEDIPSVLPYVQPVWAENQMDTSA
;
A
#
# COMPACT_ATOMS: atom_id res chain seq x y z
N MET A 1 24.00 -46.58 -54.24
CA MET A 1 22.94 -47.55 -53.89
C MET A 1 21.78 -46.74 -53.40
N ASP A 2 20.68 -46.71 -54.16
CA ASP A 2 19.47 -45.97 -53.78
C ASP A 2 18.96 -46.45 -52.42
N GLU A 3 18.96 -45.56 -51.42
CA GLU A 3 18.13 -45.73 -50.23
C GLU A 3 16.67 -45.78 -50.70
N GLN A 4 16.15 -47.00 -50.83
CA GLN A 4 14.76 -47.23 -51.23
C GLN A 4 13.82 -46.63 -50.18
N ARG A 5 13.32 -45.43 -50.47
CA ARG A 5 12.39 -44.68 -49.63
C ARG A 5 11.11 -45.48 -49.41
N LEU A 6 10.72 -45.67 -48.14
CA LEU A 6 9.52 -46.40 -47.75
C LEU A 6 8.25 -45.54 -47.89
N LEU A 7 7.98 -45.02 -49.08
CA LEU A 7 6.78 -44.23 -49.37
C LEU A 7 5.96 -44.82 -50.52
N GLY A 8 4.62 -44.76 -50.40
CA GLY A 8 3.68 -45.22 -51.41
C GLY A 8 3.34 -46.73 -51.37
N PRO A 9 2.51 -47.22 -52.30
CA PRO A 9 1.97 -48.59 -52.28
C PRO A 9 3.05 -49.69 -52.32
N ARG A 10 4.16 -49.46 -53.01
CA ARG A 10 5.33 -50.36 -53.05
C ARG A 10 6.04 -50.49 -51.69
N ALA A 11 6.01 -49.45 -50.87
CA ALA A 11 6.54 -49.51 -49.51
C ALA A 11 5.61 -50.31 -48.58
N GLY A 12 4.29 -50.21 -48.78
CA GLY A 12 3.30 -51.00 -48.05
C GLY A 12 3.46 -52.50 -48.26
N GLU A 13 3.74 -52.94 -49.48
CA GLU A 13 4.05 -54.34 -49.79
C GLU A 13 5.36 -54.79 -49.14
N LYS A 14 6.39 -53.95 -49.16
CA LYS A 14 7.70 -54.26 -48.54
C LYS A 14 7.63 -54.32 -47.02
N ILE A 15 6.88 -53.43 -46.38
CA ILE A 15 6.64 -53.44 -44.92
C ILE A 15 5.85 -54.69 -44.54
N ARG A 16 4.82 -55.05 -45.33
CA ARG A 16 4.06 -56.30 -45.15
C ARG A 16 4.98 -57.52 -45.26
N ASP A 17 5.84 -57.56 -46.27
CA ASP A 17 6.83 -58.62 -46.45
C ASP A 17 7.82 -58.72 -45.28
N MET A 18 8.29 -57.58 -44.75
CA MET A 18 9.18 -57.55 -43.59
C MET A 18 8.50 -58.05 -42.30
N LEU A 19 7.24 -57.68 -42.09
CA LEU A 19 6.45 -58.12 -40.94
C LEU A 19 6.06 -59.60 -41.00
N VAL A 20 5.97 -60.17 -42.22
CA VAL A 20 5.70 -61.61 -42.43
C VAL A 20 6.98 -62.44 -42.31
N LYS A 21 8.13 -61.93 -42.75
CA LYS A 21 9.40 -62.67 -42.80
C LYS A 21 10.23 -62.60 -41.51
N GLN A 22 9.95 -61.66 -40.61
CA GLN A 22 10.68 -61.48 -39.36
C GLN A 22 9.73 -61.41 -38.16
N LYS A 23 10.26 -61.61 -36.93
CA LYS A 23 9.48 -61.35 -35.71
C LYS A 23 9.02 -59.88 -35.71
N PRO A 24 7.71 -59.58 -35.53
CA PRO A 24 7.16 -58.24 -35.70
C PRO A 24 7.91 -57.15 -34.92
N GLY A 25 8.32 -57.43 -33.68
CA GLY A 25 9.09 -56.47 -32.86
C GLY A 25 10.48 -56.12 -33.42
N MET A 26 11.15 -57.05 -34.11
CA MET A 26 12.45 -56.80 -34.75
C MET A 26 12.28 -56.07 -36.09
N ALA A 27 11.26 -56.44 -36.86
CA ALA A 27 10.90 -55.76 -38.10
C ALA A 27 10.53 -54.29 -37.85
N ILE A 28 9.74 -54.01 -36.81
CA ILE A 28 9.36 -52.65 -36.41
C ILE A 28 10.60 -51.84 -36.01
N ARG A 29 11.52 -52.41 -35.22
CA ARG A 29 12.77 -51.72 -34.85
C ARG A 29 13.63 -51.42 -36.09
N GLN A 30 13.80 -52.36 -37.02
CA GLN A 30 14.53 -52.12 -38.26
C GLN A 30 13.89 -51.06 -39.15
N ILE A 31 12.55 -50.99 -39.19
CA ILE A 31 11.83 -49.96 -39.94
C ILE A 31 12.03 -48.60 -39.26
N GLN A 32 11.95 -48.54 -37.93
CA GLN A 32 12.15 -47.31 -37.15
C GLN A 32 13.60 -46.80 -37.23
N GLU A 33 14.59 -47.68 -37.17
CA GLU A 33 16.02 -47.36 -37.32
C GLU A 33 16.35 -46.81 -38.72
N ARG A 34 15.59 -47.19 -39.75
CA ARG A 34 15.80 -46.77 -41.15
C ARG A 34 14.91 -45.59 -41.57
N SER A 35 13.96 -45.19 -40.75
CA SER A 35 13.02 -44.11 -41.06
C SER A 35 13.56 -42.78 -40.53
N ASP A 36 14.39 -42.11 -41.32
CA ASP A 36 14.80 -40.74 -41.04
C ASP A 36 13.75 -39.73 -41.54
N ILE A 37 13.62 -38.58 -40.87
CA ILE A 37 12.80 -37.44 -41.30
C ILE A 37 13.19 -36.96 -42.71
N GLY A 38 14.44 -37.24 -43.11
CA GLY A 38 14.99 -37.17 -44.46
C GLY A 38 14.07 -37.69 -45.56
N SER A 39 13.36 -38.78 -45.28
CA SER A 39 12.47 -39.44 -46.25
C SER A 39 11.22 -38.63 -46.56
N ILE A 40 10.79 -37.75 -45.65
CA ILE A 40 9.52 -37.03 -45.71
C ILE A 40 9.67 -35.61 -46.29
N TYR A 41 10.90 -35.07 -46.38
CA TYR A 41 11.15 -33.72 -46.89
C TYR A 41 10.57 -33.45 -48.28
N PRO A 42 10.67 -34.34 -49.28
CA PRO A 42 10.12 -34.04 -50.61
C PRO A 42 8.61 -33.81 -50.59
N LEU A 43 7.87 -34.52 -49.73
CA LEU A 43 6.43 -34.34 -49.57
C LEU A 43 6.13 -32.98 -48.91
N LEU A 44 6.88 -32.62 -47.88
CA LEU A 44 6.70 -31.35 -47.17
C LEU A 44 7.14 -30.14 -48.00
N ASP A 45 8.22 -30.28 -48.77
CA ASP A 45 8.72 -29.29 -49.74
C ASP A 45 7.62 -29.03 -50.81
N HIS A 46 6.91 -30.07 -51.27
CA HIS A 46 5.75 -29.92 -52.19
C HIS A 46 4.54 -29.21 -51.57
N HIS A 47 4.40 -29.25 -50.24
CA HIS A 47 3.38 -28.50 -49.50
C HIS A 47 3.81 -27.07 -49.13
N GLY A 48 4.94 -26.59 -49.65
CA GLY A 48 5.42 -25.22 -49.43
C GLY A 48 6.07 -24.99 -48.06
N LEU A 49 6.33 -26.05 -47.28
CA LEU A 49 7.01 -25.93 -45.99
C LEU A 49 8.51 -25.98 -46.18
N THR A 50 9.23 -25.01 -45.62
CA THR A 50 10.69 -25.01 -45.66
C THR A 50 11.24 -26.03 -44.66
N ARG A 51 12.38 -26.65 -44.99
CA ARG A 51 13.10 -27.55 -44.07
C ARG A 51 13.44 -26.86 -42.74
N HIS A 52 13.81 -25.58 -42.78
CA HIS A 52 14.04 -24.78 -41.57
C HIS A 52 12.79 -24.74 -40.68
N GLU A 53 11.62 -24.45 -41.24
CA GLU A 53 10.37 -24.42 -40.49
C GLU A 53 9.99 -25.78 -39.90
N ILE A 54 10.22 -26.87 -40.65
CA ILE A 54 10.00 -28.24 -40.17
C ILE A 54 10.91 -28.54 -38.98
N HIS A 55 12.21 -28.28 -39.09
CA HIS A 55 13.16 -28.49 -37.99
C HIS A 55 12.84 -27.62 -36.78
N LEU A 56 12.46 -26.36 -36.99
CA LEU A 56 12.07 -25.47 -35.90
C LEU A 56 10.82 -25.97 -35.18
N ARG A 57 9.80 -26.43 -35.92
CA ARG A 57 8.58 -27.02 -35.34
C ARG A 57 8.88 -28.33 -34.60
N CYS A 58 9.72 -29.20 -35.17
CA CYS A 58 10.16 -30.43 -34.51
C CYS A 58 10.94 -30.13 -33.22
N MET A 59 11.88 -29.17 -33.26
CA MET A 59 12.65 -28.75 -32.10
C MET A 59 11.74 -28.22 -30.99
N LYS A 60 10.78 -27.35 -31.33
CA LYS A 60 9.79 -26.83 -30.37
C LYS A 60 8.93 -27.94 -29.77
N ALA A 61 8.45 -28.87 -30.59
CA ALA A 61 7.66 -30.01 -30.13
C ALA A 61 8.46 -30.96 -29.22
N LEU A 62 9.72 -31.25 -29.57
CA LEU A 62 10.62 -32.06 -28.75
C LEU A 62 10.93 -31.39 -27.42
N LYS A 63 11.28 -30.10 -27.44
CA LYS A 63 11.52 -29.31 -26.23
C LYS A 63 10.31 -29.32 -25.31
N SER A 64 9.11 -29.04 -25.83
CA SER A 64 7.87 -29.07 -25.04
C SER A 64 7.59 -30.44 -24.44
N LYS A 65 7.80 -31.52 -25.22
CA LYS A 65 7.64 -32.90 -24.73
C LYS A 65 8.68 -33.25 -23.65
N LEU A 66 9.93 -32.80 -23.81
CA LEU A 66 10.99 -33.00 -22.83
C LEU A 66 10.71 -32.23 -21.54
N LEU A 67 10.31 -30.96 -21.61
CA LEU A 67 9.92 -30.17 -20.45
C LEU A 67 8.79 -30.86 -19.67
N HIS A 68 7.75 -31.30 -20.37
CA HIS A 68 6.65 -32.03 -19.73
C HIS A 68 7.12 -33.33 -19.05
N GLN A 69 8.06 -34.06 -19.66
CA GLN A 69 8.66 -35.24 -19.04
C GLN A 69 9.53 -34.90 -17.82
N LEU A 70 10.28 -33.80 -17.87
CA LEU A 70 11.09 -33.33 -16.74
C LEU A 70 10.23 -32.92 -15.55
N GLU A 71 9.02 -32.39 -15.79
CA GLU A 71 8.06 -32.03 -14.74
C GLU A 71 7.37 -33.25 -14.13
N THR A 72 6.94 -34.21 -14.96
CA THR A 72 6.02 -35.28 -14.54
C THR A 72 6.69 -36.62 -14.22
N ALA A 73 7.84 -36.93 -14.82
CA ALA A 73 8.41 -38.28 -14.70
C ALA A 73 8.90 -38.56 -13.27
N PRO A 74 8.64 -39.76 -12.71
CA PRO A 74 9.32 -40.18 -11.48
C PRO A 74 10.81 -40.37 -11.77
N MET A 75 11.67 -39.75 -10.96
CA MET A 75 13.12 -39.81 -11.08
C MET A 75 13.74 -40.09 -9.72
N ASP A 76 14.71 -40.99 -9.69
CA ASP A 76 15.60 -41.24 -8.56
C ASP A 76 16.82 -40.32 -8.60
N ASN A 77 17.52 -40.19 -7.48
CA ASN A 77 18.65 -39.26 -7.34
C ASN A 77 19.77 -39.52 -8.36
N ALA A 78 20.06 -40.78 -8.70
CA ALA A 78 21.10 -41.12 -9.65
C ALA A 78 20.76 -40.65 -11.07
N ARG A 79 19.50 -40.83 -11.48
CA ARG A 79 19.01 -40.36 -12.77
C ARG A 79 18.96 -38.85 -12.86
N VAL A 80 18.55 -38.15 -11.79
CA VAL A 80 18.56 -36.68 -11.75
C VAL A 80 19.97 -36.13 -11.95
N ASN A 81 20.97 -36.68 -11.23
CA ASN A 81 22.36 -36.23 -11.37
C ASN A 81 22.89 -36.48 -12.79
N THR A 82 22.65 -37.69 -13.34
CA THR A 82 23.08 -38.03 -14.71
C THR A 82 22.45 -37.10 -15.75
N LEU A 83 21.16 -36.80 -15.61
CA LEU A 83 20.46 -35.88 -16.51
C LEU A 83 20.98 -34.45 -16.36
N LEU A 84 21.19 -34.00 -15.13
CA LEU A 84 21.68 -32.65 -14.85
C LEU A 84 23.09 -32.45 -15.42
N ASP A 85 24.00 -33.41 -15.22
CA ASP A 85 25.35 -33.39 -15.80
C ASP A 85 25.31 -33.34 -17.33
N SER A 86 24.37 -34.04 -17.94
CA SER A 86 24.17 -34.02 -19.39
C SER A 86 23.55 -32.71 -19.90
N MET A 87 22.73 -32.03 -19.09
CA MET A 87 21.94 -30.86 -19.49
C MET A 87 22.60 -29.51 -19.15
N LEU A 88 23.39 -29.45 -18.08
CA LEU A 88 24.09 -28.24 -17.64
C LEU A 88 24.96 -27.58 -18.73
N PRO A 89 25.66 -28.31 -19.61
CA PRO A 89 26.40 -27.70 -20.71
C PRO A 89 25.53 -26.86 -21.66
N TYR A 90 24.22 -27.15 -21.74
CA TYR A 90 23.27 -26.43 -22.60
C TYR A 90 22.63 -25.22 -21.91
N ILE A 91 23.01 -24.90 -20.66
CA ILE A 91 22.43 -23.76 -19.95
C ILE A 91 22.72 -22.43 -20.64
N ASP A 92 23.83 -22.31 -21.38
CA ASP A 92 24.18 -21.09 -22.12
C ASP A 92 23.64 -21.10 -23.56
N VAL A 93 23.00 -22.18 -24.00
CA VAL A 93 22.51 -22.34 -25.38
C VAL A 93 21.09 -21.81 -25.48
N GLU A 94 20.92 -20.69 -26.18
CA GLU A 94 19.62 -20.06 -26.41
C GLU A 94 18.58 -21.08 -26.92
N GLY A 95 17.38 -21.04 -26.35
CA GLY A 95 16.29 -21.96 -26.67
C GLY A 95 16.34 -23.30 -25.93
N LEU A 96 17.48 -23.76 -25.42
CA LEU A 96 17.60 -24.99 -24.60
C LEU A 96 17.76 -24.73 -23.10
N GLN A 97 18.06 -23.50 -22.70
CA GLN A 97 18.30 -23.07 -21.31
C GLN A 97 17.17 -23.47 -20.33
N GLU A 98 15.93 -23.51 -20.80
CA GLU A 98 14.76 -23.92 -20.02
C GLU A 98 14.85 -25.36 -19.50
N LEU A 99 15.54 -26.26 -20.22
CA LEU A 99 15.66 -27.67 -19.83
C LEU A 99 16.43 -27.85 -18.51
N PRO A 100 17.70 -27.40 -18.39
CA PRO A 100 18.42 -27.48 -17.12
C PRO A 100 17.76 -26.64 -16.02
N LEU A 101 17.18 -25.48 -16.36
CA LEU A 101 16.51 -24.63 -15.36
C LEU A 101 15.22 -25.24 -14.81
N CYS A 102 14.43 -25.93 -15.64
CA CYS A 102 13.26 -26.71 -15.21
C CYS A 102 13.68 -27.82 -14.24
N LEU A 103 14.72 -28.58 -14.58
CA LEU A 103 15.22 -29.66 -13.73
C LEU A 103 15.76 -29.13 -12.38
N LEU A 104 16.50 -28.02 -12.39
CA LEU A 104 16.97 -27.35 -11.17
C LEU A 104 15.81 -26.76 -10.35
N GLY A 105 14.74 -26.30 -10.99
CA GLY A 105 13.53 -25.83 -10.32
C GLY A 105 12.79 -26.95 -9.59
N ARG A 106 12.78 -28.16 -10.15
CA ARG A 106 12.20 -29.35 -9.54
C ARG A 106 13.06 -29.92 -8.40
N PHE A 107 14.38 -29.86 -8.55
CA PHE A 107 15.36 -30.35 -7.56
C PHE A 107 16.30 -29.23 -7.09
N PRO A 108 15.79 -28.28 -6.28
CA PRO A 108 16.54 -27.09 -5.87
C PRO A 108 17.72 -27.38 -4.92
N ASP A 109 17.80 -28.60 -4.38
CA ASP A 109 18.91 -29.10 -3.57
C ASP A 109 20.16 -29.42 -4.41
N ARG A 110 20.02 -29.52 -5.74
CA ARG A 110 21.13 -29.75 -6.68
C ARG A 110 21.77 -28.47 -7.21
N MET A 111 21.26 -27.30 -6.82
CA MET A 111 21.87 -26.01 -7.14
C MET A 111 23.10 -25.80 -6.27
N THR A 112 24.29 -26.08 -6.82
CA THR A 112 25.57 -25.79 -6.18
C THR A 112 25.96 -24.31 -6.36
N ASP A 113 26.84 -23.79 -5.51
CA ASP A 113 27.29 -22.39 -5.57
C ASP A 113 27.79 -21.96 -6.96
N PRO A 114 28.58 -22.77 -7.71
CA PRO A 114 29.00 -22.42 -9.07
C PRO A 114 27.83 -22.27 -10.04
N ILE A 115 26.79 -23.11 -9.92
CA ILE A 115 25.59 -23.04 -10.76
C ILE A 115 24.80 -21.77 -10.42
N ILE A 116 24.66 -21.47 -9.13
CA ILE A 116 23.96 -20.27 -8.65
C ILE A 116 24.68 -19.00 -9.13
N GLU A 117 26.00 -18.95 -9.01
CA GLU A 117 26.80 -17.80 -9.47
C GLU A 117 26.68 -17.62 -10.98
N LYS A 118 26.72 -18.72 -11.75
CA LYS A 118 26.56 -18.69 -13.21
C LYS A 118 25.20 -18.12 -13.62
N ILE A 119 24.11 -18.61 -13.03
CA ILE A 119 22.76 -18.12 -13.31
C ILE A 119 22.60 -16.67 -12.85
N GLY A 120 23.17 -16.31 -11.69
CA GLY A 120 23.06 -14.96 -11.12
C GLY A 120 23.78 -13.88 -11.93
N LYS A 121 24.86 -14.22 -12.63
CA LYS A 121 25.62 -13.31 -13.51
C LYS A 121 24.93 -13.05 -14.85
N SER A 122 24.18 -14.02 -15.38
CA SER A 122 23.48 -13.85 -16.65
C SER A 122 22.07 -13.31 -16.44
N GLU A 123 21.84 -12.05 -16.85
CA GLU A 123 20.51 -11.45 -16.78
C GLU A 123 19.53 -12.12 -17.75
N GLU A 124 20.02 -12.73 -18.83
CA GLU A 124 19.23 -13.52 -19.76
C GLU A 124 18.70 -14.80 -19.10
N LEU A 125 19.55 -15.57 -18.42
CA LEU A 125 19.10 -16.76 -17.69
C LEU A 125 18.15 -16.42 -16.54
N PHE A 126 18.34 -15.24 -15.94
CA PHE A 126 17.56 -14.80 -14.79
C PHE A 126 16.21 -14.16 -15.16
N LYS A 127 16.13 -13.39 -16.25
CA LYS A 127 14.96 -12.57 -16.64
C LYS A 127 14.45 -12.80 -18.06
N ALA A 128 15.28 -13.23 -19.01
CA ALA A 128 14.82 -13.36 -20.39
C ALA A 128 13.88 -14.56 -20.52
N GLY A 129 12.86 -14.38 -21.36
CA GLY A 129 12.11 -15.41 -22.04
C GLY A 129 12.11 -15.06 -23.50
N SER A 130 12.53 -16.00 -24.35
CA SER A 130 12.37 -15.88 -25.79
C SER A 130 10.87 -15.80 -26.08
N GLY A 131 10.41 -14.62 -26.51
CA GLY A 131 9.00 -14.31 -26.69
C GLY A 131 8.22 -15.34 -27.52
N GLY A 132 7.07 -15.75 -26.99
CA GLY A 132 6.06 -16.55 -27.66
C GLY A 132 4.67 -16.09 -27.22
N MET A 133 3.95 -15.43 -28.13
CA MET A 133 2.58 -14.94 -27.92
C MET A 133 1.64 -16.11 -27.56
N ASN A 134 1.11 -16.15 -26.33
CA ASN A 134 0.00 -17.05 -26.00
C ASN A 134 -1.33 -16.37 -26.37
N GLN A 135 -1.90 -16.74 -27.53
CA GLN A 135 -3.09 -16.07 -28.09
C GLN A 135 -4.40 -16.37 -27.34
N GLN A 136 -4.38 -17.18 -26.28
CA GLN A 136 -5.61 -17.66 -25.64
C GLN A 136 -5.99 -17.02 -24.32
N THR A 137 -5.10 -16.24 -23.67
CA THR A 137 -5.37 -15.77 -22.29
C THR A 137 -5.25 -14.26 -22.09
N GLY A 138 -4.80 -13.47 -23.08
CA GLY A 138 -4.81 -11.99 -22.99
C GLY A 138 -3.99 -11.38 -21.84
N LEU A 139 -3.19 -12.18 -21.12
CA LEU A 139 -2.29 -11.74 -20.06
C LEU A 139 -0.86 -11.76 -20.59
N THR A 140 -0.19 -10.62 -20.53
CA THR A 140 1.25 -10.51 -20.76
C THR A 140 2.00 -11.10 -19.57
N THR A 141 2.18 -12.43 -19.54
CA THR A 141 3.23 -13.00 -18.70
C THR A 141 4.56 -12.59 -19.31
N GLN A 142 5.30 -11.77 -18.58
CA GLN A 142 6.71 -11.53 -18.88
C GLN A 142 7.41 -12.85 -18.54
N ASP A 143 7.40 -13.77 -19.51
CA ASP A 143 7.83 -15.15 -19.33
C ASP A 143 9.31 -15.16 -18.92
N THR A 144 9.57 -15.53 -17.67
CA THR A 144 10.94 -15.69 -17.18
C THR A 144 11.37 -17.14 -17.43
N ILE A 145 12.53 -17.38 -18.06
CA ILE A 145 13.05 -18.74 -18.31
C ILE A 145 13.32 -19.48 -17.00
N ALA A 146 13.92 -18.80 -16.00
CA ALA A 146 14.21 -19.42 -14.72
C ALA A 146 12.92 -19.57 -13.87
N PRO A 147 12.58 -20.79 -13.42
CA PRO A 147 11.50 -20.99 -12.45
C PRO A 147 11.73 -20.17 -11.19
N LYS A 148 10.64 -19.74 -10.53
CA LYS A 148 10.72 -18.89 -9.33
C LYS A 148 11.56 -19.49 -8.20
N VAL A 149 11.53 -20.81 -8.05
CA VAL A 149 12.36 -21.52 -7.05
C VAL A 149 13.85 -21.29 -7.32
N VAL A 150 14.29 -21.34 -8.59
CA VAL A 150 15.66 -21.06 -9.00
C VAL A 150 16.01 -19.59 -8.73
N GLN A 151 15.12 -18.65 -9.09
CA GLN A 151 15.32 -17.22 -8.82
C GLN A 151 15.54 -16.96 -7.31
N ARG A 152 14.71 -17.57 -6.45
CA ARG A 152 14.84 -17.45 -4.99
C ARG A 152 16.17 -17.98 -4.48
N ARG A 153 16.67 -19.10 -5.00
CA ARG A 153 18.00 -19.63 -4.62
C ARG A 153 19.14 -18.67 -4.98
N VAL A 154 19.04 -18.04 -6.15
CA VAL A 154 19.98 -16.99 -6.57
C VAL A 154 19.88 -15.77 -5.67
N TRP A 155 18.67 -15.30 -5.36
CA TRP A 155 18.45 -14.15 -4.47
C TRP A 155 18.94 -14.39 -3.04
N LEU A 156 18.75 -15.60 -2.50
CA LEU A 156 19.27 -15.99 -1.19
C LEU A 156 20.81 -15.96 -1.14
N SER A 157 21.46 -16.34 -2.25
CA SER A 157 22.93 -16.33 -2.34
C SER A 157 23.50 -14.96 -2.70
N ASN A 158 22.68 -14.07 -3.29
CA ASN A 158 23.07 -12.72 -3.68
C ASN A 158 22.03 -11.68 -3.23
N PRO A 159 22.09 -11.23 -1.96
CA PRO A 159 21.16 -10.24 -1.42
C PRO A 159 21.16 -8.90 -2.17
N ASN A 160 22.30 -8.48 -2.72
CA ASN A 160 22.39 -7.24 -3.50
C ASN A 160 21.57 -7.33 -4.79
N LYS A 161 21.63 -8.48 -5.49
CA LYS A 161 20.79 -8.72 -6.67
C LYS A 161 19.31 -8.70 -6.31
N PHE A 162 18.94 -9.34 -5.21
CA PHE A 162 17.56 -9.30 -4.72
C PHE A 162 17.10 -7.87 -4.43
N GLN A 163 17.92 -7.09 -3.73
CA GLN A 163 17.65 -5.69 -3.44
C GLN A 163 17.43 -4.86 -4.72
N ASN A 164 18.29 -5.04 -5.72
CA ASN A 164 18.17 -4.37 -7.02
C ASN A 164 16.88 -4.74 -7.75
N ASP A 165 16.39 -5.97 -7.61
CA ASP A 165 15.15 -6.41 -8.26
C ASP A 165 13.88 -5.95 -7.49
N ILE A 166 13.93 -5.79 -6.15
CA ILE A 166 12.78 -5.30 -5.37
C ILE A 166 12.63 -3.77 -5.37
N ILE A 167 13.73 -3.00 -5.47
CA ILE A 167 13.67 -1.53 -5.43
C ILE A 167 12.73 -0.95 -6.49
N PRO A 168 12.74 -1.41 -7.76
CA PRO A 168 11.78 -0.94 -8.77
C PRO A 168 10.33 -1.24 -8.39
N ILE A 169 10.06 -2.38 -7.77
CA ILE A 169 8.72 -2.79 -7.33
C ILE A 169 8.22 -1.87 -6.21
N VAL A 170 9.10 -1.59 -5.24
CA VAL A 170 8.83 -0.65 -4.15
C VAL A 170 8.60 0.75 -4.69
N LYS A 171 9.47 1.26 -5.57
CA LYS A 171 9.29 2.57 -6.21
C LYS A 171 7.97 2.68 -6.99
N ALA A 172 7.55 1.61 -7.67
CA ALA A 172 6.27 1.61 -8.36
C ALA A 172 5.08 1.76 -7.41
N TYR A 173 5.13 1.18 -6.19
CA TYR A 173 4.10 1.38 -5.17
C TYR A 173 4.13 2.81 -4.59
N MET A 174 5.33 3.30 -4.29
CA MET A 174 5.52 4.62 -3.66
C MET A 174 5.12 5.78 -4.56
N ASN A 175 5.30 5.63 -5.87
CA ASN A 175 5.00 6.66 -6.86
C ASN A 175 3.59 6.51 -7.46
N ASP A 176 2.79 5.56 -6.99
CA ASP A 176 1.42 5.38 -7.48
C ASP A 176 0.53 6.52 -6.93
N PRO A 177 -0.09 7.34 -7.79
CA PRO A 177 -0.90 8.48 -7.36
C PRO A 177 -2.09 8.09 -6.48
N GLU A 178 -2.71 6.93 -6.70
CA GLU A 178 -3.85 6.47 -5.90
C GLU A 178 -3.41 6.00 -4.52
N ILE A 179 -2.26 5.31 -4.42
CA ILE A 179 -1.66 4.96 -3.12
C ILE A 179 -1.33 6.23 -2.33
N ILE A 180 -0.67 7.21 -2.98
CA ILE A 180 -0.35 8.49 -2.36
C ILE A 180 -1.64 9.19 -1.91
N ARG A 181 -2.67 9.26 -2.78
CA ARG A 181 -3.97 9.85 -2.46
C ARG A 181 -4.61 9.21 -1.22
N MET A 182 -4.73 7.88 -1.20
CA MET A 182 -5.27 7.12 -0.08
C MET A 182 -4.48 7.31 1.21
N SER A 183 -3.16 7.50 1.13
CA SER A 183 -2.31 7.74 2.31
C SER A 183 -2.54 9.11 2.95
N MET A 184 -3.06 10.08 2.20
CA MET A 184 -3.37 11.43 2.69
C MET A 184 -4.78 11.55 3.29
N GLU A 185 -5.66 10.58 3.07
CA GLU A 185 -7.04 10.62 3.57
C GLU A 185 -7.09 10.47 5.11
N MET A 186 -7.73 11.43 5.79
CA MET A 186 -7.89 11.39 7.26
C MET A 186 -9.13 10.62 7.71
N SER A 187 -10.16 10.53 6.87
CA SER A 187 -11.36 9.73 7.13
C SER A 187 -11.80 9.07 5.83
N ALA A 188 -11.71 7.75 5.79
CA ALA A 188 -12.23 6.97 4.67
C ALA A 188 -13.69 6.61 4.95
N ASP A 189 -14.61 7.04 4.09
CA ASP A 189 -16.03 6.66 4.15
C ASP A 189 -16.20 5.13 4.04
N GLN A 190 -15.34 4.51 3.22
CA GLN A 190 -15.33 3.07 2.97
C GLN A 190 -13.96 2.47 3.30
N PRO A 191 -13.61 2.36 4.60
CA PRO A 191 -12.26 1.99 5.05
C PRO A 191 -11.84 0.61 4.53
N THR A 192 -12.77 -0.34 4.48
CA THR A 192 -12.50 -1.69 3.95
C THR A 192 -12.15 -1.66 2.46
N GLN A 193 -12.77 -0.78 1.67
CA GLN A 193 -12.47 -0.70 0.24
C GLN A 193 -11.07 -0.12 0.00
N VAL A 194 -10.72 0.97 0.68
CA VAL A 194 -9.38 1.58 0.63
C VAL A 194 -8.31 0.54 0.95
N ILE A 195 -8.51 -0.18 2.06
CA ILE A 195 -7.63 -1.25 2.51
C ILE A 195 -7.46 -2.35 1.44
N ASN A 196 -8.57 -2.83 0.87
CA ASN A 196 -8.54 -3.87 -0.16
C ASN A 196 -7.87 -3.39 -1.45
N GLN A 197 -8.13 -2.14 -1.86
CA GLN A 197 -7.52 -1.53 -3.04
C GLN A 197 -5.99 -1.47 -2.89
N ARG A 198 -5.49 -0.95 -1.76
CA ARG A 198 -4.04 -0.92 -1.49
C ARG A 198 -3.41 -2.30 -1.59
N ARG A 199 -3.98 -3.32 -0.91
CA ARG A 199 -3.45 -4.70 -0.93
C ARG A 199 -3.53 -5.38 -2.30
N SER A 200 -4.52 -5.00 -3.12
CA SER A 200 -4.68 -5.55 -4.46
C SER A 200 -3.62 -5.07 -5.46
N HIS A 201 -2.80 -4.08 -5.08
CA HIS A 201 -1.80 -3.44 -5.92
C HIS A 201 -0.78 -4.44 -6.48
N ALA A 202 -0.37 -4.21 -7.74
CA ALA A 202 0.51 -5.12 -8.47
C ALA A 202 1.88 -5.31 -7.78
N SER A 203 2.43 -4.26 -7.17
CA SER A 203 3.70 -4.36 -6.43
C SER A 203 3.63 -5.32 -5.25
N ILE A 204 2.53 -5.36 -4.50
CA ILE A 204 2.37 -6.28 -3.37
C ILE A 204 2.33 -7.72 -3.88
N LYS A 205 1.52 -7.98 -4.91
CA LYS A 205 1.46 -9.31 -5.56
C LYS A 205 2.83 -9.77 -6.06
N LYS A 206 3.60 -8.87 -6.68
CA LYS A 206 4.98 -9.15 -7.12
C LYS A 206 5.93 -9.42 -5.97
N LEU A 207 5.85 -8.66 -4.87
CA LEU A 207 6.66 -8.91 -3.68
C LEU A 207 6.34 -10.27 -3.05
N LEU A 208 5.05 -10.63 -2.95
CA LEU A 208 4.63 -11.95 -2.48
C LEU A 208 5.16 -13.08 -3.37
N ASP A 209 5.10 -12.91 -4.69
CA ASP A 209 5.70 -13.86 -5.64
C ASP A 209 7.22 -13.97 -5.44
N PHE A 210 7.92 -12.86 -5.17
CA PHE A 210 9.36 -12.91 -4.92
C PHE A 210 9.68 -13.66 -3.63
N ILE A 211 8.93 -13.38 -2.57
CA ILE A 211 9.14 -13.98 -1.24
C ILE A 211 8.77 -15.48 -1.24
N GLY A 212 7.61 -15.86 -1.79
CA GLY A 212 7.15 -17.25 -1.91
C GLY A 212 7.02 -18.05 -0.61
N GLY A 213 7.09 -17.39 0.55
CA GLY A 213 7.13 -18.00 1.89
C GLY A 213 8.51 -18.18 2.51
N ASP A 214 9.57 -17.74 1.84
CA ASP A 214 10.92 -17.76 2.41
C ASP A 214 11.13 -16.60 3.40
N MET A 215 11.44 -16.94 4.66
CA MET A 215 11.59 -15.95 5.74
C MET A 215 12.82 -15.05 5.56
N GLN A 216 13.90 -15.54 4.94
CA GLN A 216 15.08 -14.72 4.68
C GLN A 216 14.78 -13.67 3.61
N LEU A 217 14.11 -14.05 2.53
CA LEU A 217 13.67 -13.09 1.50
C LEU A 217 12.67 -12.07 2.07
N TYR A 218 11.72 -12.52 2.89
CA TYR A 218 10.80 -11.62 3.61
C TYR A 218 11.57 -10.60 4.45
N ASN A 219 12.52 -11.07 5.28
CA ASN A 219 13.35 -10.20 6.11
C ASN A 219 14.19 -9.22 5.28
N ASN A 220 14.70 -9.64 4.11
CA ASN A 220 15.43 -8.76 3.20
C ASN A 220 14.55 -7.64 2.64
N VAL A 221 13.27 -7.94 2.32
CA VAL A 221 12.29 -6.90 1.97
C VAL A 221 12.08 -5.96 3.16
N MET A 222 11.83 -6.48 4.37
CA MET A 222 11.60 -5.65 5.56
C MET A 222 12.81 -4.76 5.90
N ASN A 223 14.03 -5.29 5.82
CA ASN A 223 15.26 -4.51 6.00
C ASN A 223 15.42 -3.40 4.97
N SER A 224 15.04 -3.67 3.71
CA SER A 224 15.05 -2.66 2.65
C SER A 224 14.04 -1.55 2.92
N LEU A 225 12.81 -1.91 3.35
CA LEU A 225 11.79 -0.93 3.73
C LEU A 225 12.22 -0.06 4.92
N ARG A 226 12.83 -0.65 5.97
CA ARG A 226 13.39 0.10 7.11
C ARG A 226 14.47 1.09 6.66
N SER A 227 15.40 0.63 5.82
CA SER A 227 16.51 1.45 5.33
C SER A 227 16.01 2.63 4.49
N LEU A 228 15.07 2.37 3.58
CA LEU A 228 14.45 3.40 2.74
C LEU A 228 13.62 4.38 3.57
N PHE A 229 12.86 3.89 4.55
CA PHE A 229 12.10 4.74 5.48
C PHE A 229 13.01 5.69 6.27
N VAL A 230 14.12 5.20 6.81
CA VAL A 230 15.09 6.04 7.53
C VAL A 230 15.69 7.10 6.61
N LEU A 231 15.99 6.73 5.36
CA LEU A 231 16.59 7.62 4.38
C LEU A 231 15.62 8.75 3.96
N THR A 232 14.36 8.43 3.67
CA THR A 232 13.41 9.39 3.09
C THR A 232 12.44 10.02 4.08
N ASN A 233 12.22 9.40 5.24
CA ASN A 233 11.15 9.73 6.19
C ASN A 233 9.73 9.61 5.61
N ASP A 234 9.53 8.76 4.61
CA ASP A 234 8.23 8.63 3.96
C ASP A 234 7.40 7.53 4.62
N ALA A 235 6.23 7.90 5.17
CA ALA A 235 5.34 6.97 5.86
C ALA A 235 4.73 5.90 4.94
N ILE A 236 4.76 6.07 3.61
CA ILE A 236 4.24 5.05 2.68
C ILE A 236 5.07 3.75 2.77
N TYR A 237 6.35 3.80 3.16
CA TYR A 237 7.12 2.58 3.45
C TYR A 237 6.56 1.80 4.65
N CYS A 238 5.94 2.51 5.60
CA CYS A 238 5.24 1.89 6.73
C CYS A 238 3.95 1.23 6.27
N THR A 239 3.18 1.88 5.37
CA THR A 239 2.01 1.27 4.72
C THR A 239 2.38 0.02 3.94
N LEU A 240 3.46 0.06 3.14
CA LEU A 240 3.90 -1.11 2.38
C LEU A 240 4.34 -2.27 3.30
N ARG A 241 5.03 -1.97 4.40
CA ARG A 241 5.36 -2.98 5.43
C ARG A 241 4.08 -3.64 5.96
N TYR A 242 3.10 -2.83 6.34
CA TYR A 242 1.81 -3.28 6.86
C TYR A 242 1.09 -4.17 5.83
N ASP A 243 0.91 -3.67 4.61
CA ASP A 243 0.13 -4.34 3.58
C ASP A 243 0.81 -5.63 3.08
N VAL A 244 2.14 -5.70 3.01
CA VAL A 244 2.85 -6.95 2.65
C VAL A 244 2.60 -8.04 3.70
N LEU A 245 2.63 -7.70 5.00
CA LEU A 245 2.35 -8.69 6.05
C LEU A 245 0.91 -9.16 6.01
N MET A 246 -0.06 -8.25 5.83
CA MET A 246 -1.46 -8.63 5.69
C MET A 246 -1.76 -9.41 4.40
N ALA A 247 -1.09 -9.08 3.30
CA ALA A 247 -1.20 -9.86 2.07
C ALA A 247 -0.63 -11.29 2.25
N CYS A 248 0.48 -11.45 3.00
CA CYS A 248 0.99 -12.78 3.35
C CYS A 248 -0.01 -13.58 4.19
N HIS A 249 -0.73 -12.91 5.10
CA HIS A 249 -1.81 -13.51 5.88
C HIS A 249 -2.99 -13.96 4.99
N GLU A 250 -3.47 -13.10 4.10
CA GLU A 250 -4.56 -13.42 3.17
C GLU A 250 -4.19 -14.56 2.20
N ALA A 251 -2.94 -14.61 1.78
CA ALA A 251 -2.39 -15.69 0.95
C ALA A 251 -2.07 -16.98 1.75
N ASN A 252 -2.38 -17.02 3.05
CA ASN A 252 -2.12 -18.17 3.94
C ASN A 252 -0.65 -18.61 4.01
N ILE A 253 0.30 -17.68 3.89
CA ILE A 253 1.74 -17.96 3.94
C ILE A 253 2.18 -18.08 5.40
N ARG A 254 1.88 -19.24 6.01
CA ARG A 254 2.13 -19.50 7.45
C ARG A 254 3.58 -19.38 7.87
N ALA A 255 4.52 -19.67 6.97
CA ALA A 255 5.95 -19.54 7.22
C ALA A 255 6.35 -18.10 7.59
N ILE A 256 5.60 -17.10 7.12
CA ILE A 256 5.82 -15.69 7.46
C ILE A 256 4.96 -15.31 8.66
N THR A 257 3.64 -15.55 8.60
CA THR A 257 2.72 -15.05 9.64
C THR A 257 2.96 -15.64 11.02
N THR A 258 3.48 -16.87 11.11
CA THR A 258 3.79 -17.51 12.41
C THR A 258 5.10 -16.97 13.00
N ASN A 259 6.00 -16.45 12.16
CA ASN A 259 7.36 -16.07 12.56
C ASN A 259 7.58 -14.55 12.58
N ASP A 260 6.74 -13.74 11.92
CA ASP A 260 6.82 -12.29 12.02
C ASP A 260 6.29 -11.84 13.39
N PRO A 261 7.13 -11.18 14.21
CA PRO A 261 6.77 -10.81 15.59
C PRO A 261 5.71 -9.71 15.66
N SER A 262 5.44 -9.01 14.56
CA SER A 262 4.44 -7.95 14.48
C SER A 262 3.07 -8.45 13.99
N HIS A 263 2.95 -9.72 13.57
CA HIS A 263 1.73 -10.25 12.96
C HIS A 263 0.50 -10.11 13.87
N GLU A 264 0.61 -10.46 15.15
CA GLU A 264 -0.49 -10.36 16.12
C GLU A 264 -0.99 -8.90 16.24
N LEU A 265 -0.07 -7.93 16.30
CA LEU A 265 -0.40 -6.51 16.36
C LEU A 265 -1.11 -6.04 15.08
N VAL A 266 -0.50 -6.31 13.92
CA VAL A 266 -1.06 -5.88 12.62
C VAL A 266 -2.44 -6.49 12.40
N TRP A 267 -2.66 -7.75 12.79
CA TRP A 267 -3.96 -8.39 12.66
C TRP A 267 -5.05 -7.73 13.52
N ASN A 268 -4.73 -7.35 14.76
CA ASN A 268 -5.67 -6.62 15.62
C ASN A 268 -5.93 -5.20 15.09
N LEU A 269 -4.88 -4.49 14.66
CA LEU A 269 -5.00 -3.17 14.04
C LEU A 269 -5.80 -3.23 12.74
N ASP A 270 -5.72 -4.32 11.99
CA ASP A 270 -6.45 -4.47 10.74
C ASP A 270 -7.96 -4.50 10.94
N ALA A 271 -8.38 -5.21 11.98
CA ALA A 271 -9.76 -5.22 12.39
C ALA A 271 -10.20 -3.80 12.80
N CYS A 272 -9.38 -3.09 13.58
CA CYS A 272 -9.65 -1.71 14.01
C CYS A 272 -9.77 -0.75 12.82
N ASN A 273 -8.84 -0.84 11.87
CA ASN A 273 -8.79 -0.04 10.66
C ASN A 273 -10.03 -0.26 9.78
N ARG A 274 -10.49 -1.50 9.62
CA ARG A 274 -11.69 -1.83 8.84
C ARG A 274 -12.98 -1.29 9.45
N THR A 275 -13.06 -1.18 10.78
CA THR A 275 -14.25 -0.69 11.49
C THR A 275 -14.13 0.76 11.98
N LEU A 276 -12.97 1.39 11.77
CA LEU A 276 -12.59 2.69 12.36
C LEU A 276 -12.91 2.78 13.86
N SER A 277 -12.70 1.67 14.57
CA SER A 277 -13.11 1.53 15.97
C SER A 277 -12.15 0.62 16.74
N MET A 278 -11.79 1.07 17.94
CA MET A 278 -11.01 0.31 18.92
C MET A 278 -11.91 -0.09 20.08
N ASP A 279 -12.64 -1.20 19.91
CA ASP A 279 -13.41 -1.77 21.01
C ASP A 279 -12.49 -2.27 22.14
N GLU A 280 -13.06 -2.40 23.34
CA GLU A 280 -12.31 -2.76 24.56
C GLU A 280 -11.56 -4.10 24.42
N ARG A 281 -12.15 -5.07 23.73
CA ARG A 281 -11.52 -6.38 23.49
C ARG A 281 -10.26 -6.24 22.62
N ARG A 282 -10.32 -5.45 21.56
CA ARG A 282 -9.16 -5.20 20.68
C ARG A 282 -8.08 -4.40 21.37
N VAL A 283 -8.44 -3.38 22.13
CA VAL A 283 -7.50 -2.63 22.98
C VAL A 283 -6.78 -3.57 23.93
N GLU A 284 -7.52 -4.46 24.60
CA GLU A 284 -6.95 -5.43 25.54
C GLU A 284 -6.00 -6.42 24.85
N ASN A 285 -6.35 -6.91 23.66
CA ASN A 285 -5.44 -7.77 22.87
C ASN A 285 -4.16 -7.04 22.48
N ILE A 286 -4.26 -5.77 22.05
CA ILE A 286 -3.10 -4.94 21.71
C ILE A 286 -2.24 -4.72 22.96
N ARG A 287 -2.82 -4.40 24.11
CA ARG A 287 -2.09 -4.27 25.38
C ARG A 287 -1.35 -5.54 25.76
N LYS A 288 -2.03 -6.69 25.73
CA LYS A 288 -1.43 -8.01 25.97
C LYS A 288 -0.28 -8.32 25.01
N PHE A 289 -0.38 -7.88 23.76
CA PHE A 289 0.73 -7.99 22.82
C PHE A 289 1.95 -7.17 23.31
N PHE A 290 1.76 -5.91 23.68
CA PHE A 290 2.86 -5.09 24.22
C PHE A 290 3.49 -5.66 25.48
N ASP A 291 2.71 -6.27 26.38
CA ASP A 291 3.20 -6.90 27.60
C ASP A 291 4.12 -8.12 27.34
N LYS A 292 3.99 -8.76 26.17
CA LYS A 292 4.86 -9.88 25.75
C LYS A 292 6.20 -9.41 25.19
N VAL A 293 6.29 -8.18 24.70
CA VAL A 293 7.51 -7.68 24.03
C VAL A 293 8.47 -7.13 25.08
N ALA A 294 9.69 -7.64 25.09
CA ALA A 294 10.69 -7.24 26.08
C ALA A 294 11.05 -5.75 25.94
N ARG A 295 11.35 -5.10 27.08
CA ARG A 295 11.83 -3.71 27.11
C ARG A 295 13.13 -3.60 26.30
N ASP A 296 13.18 -2.69 25.33
CA ASP A 296 14.29 -2.48 24.39
C ASP A 296 14.43 -3.54 23.27
N ASP A 297 13.41 -4.39 23.05
CA ASP A 297 13.40 -5.36 21.94
C ASP A 297 13.33 -4.67 20.55
N PRO A 298 14.17 -5.05 19.56
CA PRO A 298 14.13 -4.51 18.19
C PRO A 298 12.76 -4.50 17.52
N VAL A 299 11.84 -5.39 17.92
CA VAL A 299 10.45 -5.42 17.44
C VAL A 299 9.74 -4.08 17.66
N HIS A 300 10.13 -3.27 18.65
CA HIS A 300 9.58 -1.93 18.83
C HIS A 300 9.82 -1.01 17.62
N GLY A 301 10.90 -1.20 16.85
CA GLY A 301 11.12 -0.46 15.62
C GLY A 301 10.08 -0.79 14.55
N ASP A 302 9.71 -2.07 14.45
CA ASP A 302 8.68 -2.54 13.53
C ASP A 302 7.28 -2.12 13.95
N ILE A 303 6.97 -2.24 15.24
CA ILE A 303 5.74 -1.74 15.86
C ILE A 303 5.60 -0.24 15.57
N ALA A 304 6.65 0.54 15.80
CA ALA A 304 6.62 1.98 15.56
C ALA A 304 6.34 2.28 14.08
N MET A 305 6.98 1.58 13.14
CA MET A 305 6.66 1.72 11.71
C MET A 305 5.19 1.38 11.44
N ILE A 306 4.68 0.27 11.96
CA ILE A 306 3.26 -0.13 11.79
C ILE A 306 2.31 0.96 12.31
N LEU A 307 2.60 1.55 13.47
CA LEU A 307 1.79 2.63 14.04
C LEU A 307 1.96 3.97 13.30
N ASN A 308 3.05 4.13 12.55
CA ASN A 308 3.30 5.28 11.68
C ASN A 308 2.66 5.15 10.29
N ASP A 309 2.03 4.01 9.97
CA ASP A 309 1.16 3.91 8.80
C ASP A 309 0.10 5.04 8.86
N PRO A 310 -0.05 5.86 7.80
CA PRO A 310 -0.99 6.99 7.82
C PRO A 310 -2.41 6.58 8.18
N PHE A 311 -2.90 5.46 7.65
CA PHE A 311 -4.26 4.99 7.92
C PHE A 311 -4.45 4.60 9.39
N THR A 312 -3.51 3.84 9.95
CA THR A 312 -3.49 3.43 11.35
C THR A 312 -3.33 4.62 12.30
N SER A 313 -2.37 5.51 12.04
CA SER A 313 -2.15 6.69 12.88
C SER A 313 -3.34 7.65 12.86
N ASN A 314 -4.02 7.80 11.72
CA ASN A 314 -5.24 8.58 11.58
C ASN A 314 -6.41 7.95 12.35
N MET A 315 -6.57 6.63 12.27
CA MET A 315 -7.56 5.90 13.08
C MET A 315 -7.32 6.08 14.58
N ILE A 316 -6.06 6.00 15.04
CA ILE A 316 -5.70 6.17 16.46
C ILE A 316 -5.99 7.60 16.92
N ALA A 317 -5.60 8.60 16.12
CA ALA A 317 -5.86 10.01 16.42
C ALA A 317 -7.36 10.33 16.48
N SER A 318 -8.14 9.82 15.53
CA SER A 318 -9.61 9.94 15.53
C SER A 318 -10.21 9.31 16.79
N ARG A 319 -9.75 8.11 17.17
CA ARG A 319 -10.24 7.46 18.39
C ARG A 319 -9.83 8.19 19.66
N LEU A 320 -8.61 8.73 19.72
CA LEU A 320 -8.13 9.54 20.84
C LEU A 320 -9.03 10.77 21.06
N LEU A 321 -9.34 11.51 19.98
CA LEU A 321 -10.28 12.63 20.05
C LEU A 321 -11.66 12.17 20.54
N GLN A 322 -12.15 11.04 20.05
CA GLN A 322 -13.45 10.52 20.46
C GLN A 322 -13.49 10.12 21.95
N ILE A 323 -12.40 9.54 22.49
CA ILE A 323 -12.28 9.25 23.94
C ILE A 323 -12.35 10.55 24.75
N MET A 324 -11.67 11.60 24.28
CA MET A 324 -11.69 12.92 24.93
C MET A 324 -13.09 13.53 24.95
N ILE A 325 -13.83 13.47 23.83
CA ILE A 325 -15.23 13.95 23.75
C ILE A 325 -16.17 13.13 24.66
N GLU A 326 -16.01 11.81 24.71
CA GLU A 326 -16.82 10.95 25.60
C GLU A 326 -16.55 11.26 27.08
N ALA A 327 -15.30 11.59 27.43
CA ALA A 327 -14.91 11.97 28.78
C ALA A 327 -15.55 13.31 29.23
N THR A 328 -15.75 14.26 28.32
CA THR A 328 -16.44 15.53 28.64
C THR A 328 -17.94 15.37 28.87
N GLN A 329 -18.55 14.30 28.34
CA GLN A 329 -19.99 14.05 28.45
C GLN A 329 -20.39 13.25 29.70
N THR A 330 -19.45 12.52 30.31
CA THR A 330 -19.74 11.57 31.41
C THR A 330 -18.88 11.87 32.64
N SER A 331 -19.41 12.61 33.62
CA SER A 331 -18.69 12.97 34.85
C SER A 331 -18.19 11.78 35.69
N GLU A 332 -18.78 10.59 35.51
CA GLU A 332 -18.49 9.39 36.32
C GLU A 332 -17.29 8.56 35.85
N ARG A 333 -16.68 8.85 34.68
CA ARG A 333 -15.62 7.99 34.08
C ARG A 333 -14.23 8.62 33.96
N PHE A 334 -14.02 9.79 34.56
CA PHE A 334 -12.85 10.64 34.32
C PHE A 334 -11.50 9.92 34.51
N GLY A 335 -11.31 9.16 35.59
CA GLY A 335 -10.04 8.48 35.88
C GLY A 335 -9.71 7.25 35.03
N GLN A 336 -10.72 6.52 34.51
CA GLN A 336 -10.49 5.41 33.56
C GLN A 336 -10.28 5.92 32.13
N ALA A 337 -10.96 7.02 31.79
CA ALA A 337 -10.74 7.73 30.54
C ALA A 337 -9.30 8.26 30.46
N GLU A 338 -8.75 8.81 31.55
CA GLU A 338 -7.39 9.36 31.61
C GLU A 338 -6.31 8.33 31.23
N ASN A 339 -6.32 7.14 31.85
CA ASN A 339 -5.37 6.08 31.53
C ASN A 339 -5.46 5.60 30.07
N THR A 340 -6.68 5.52 29.53
CA THR A 340 -6.92 5.09 28.14
C THR A 340 -6.51 6.17 27.15
N THR A 341 -6.75 7.44 27.46
CA THR A 341 -6.29 8.62 26.70
C THR A 341 -4.77 8.64 26.62
N ILE A 342 -4.08 8.53 27.76
CA ILE A 342 -2.61 8.53 27.82
C ILE A 342 -2.03 7.34 27.05
N TRP A 343 -2.60 6.15 27.20
CA TRP A 343 -2.15 4.96 26.47
C TRP A 343 -2.32 5.13 24.95
N THR A 344 -3.49 5.62 24.50
CA THR A 344 -3.77 5.84 23.07
C THR A 344 -2.85 6.93 22.50
N ALA A 345 -2.62 8.01 23.25
CA ALA A 345 -1.65 9.05 22.91
C ALA A 345 -0.22 8.50 22.82
N THR A 346 0.16 7.58 23.70
CA THR A 346 1.47 6.92 23.68
C THR A 346 1.65 6.07 22.43
N MET A 347 0.61 5.35 21.98
CA MET A 347 0.66 4.58 20.73
C MET A 347 0.85 5.49 19.52
N LEU A 348 0.14 6.61 19.48
CA LEU A 348 0.30 7.61 18.42
C LEU A 348 1.71 8.23 18.43
N ASN A 349 2.22 8.54 19.62
CA ASN A 349 3.55 9.10 19.82
C ASN A 349 4.66 8.11 19.41
N LEU A 350 4.48 6.82 19.70
CA LEU A 350 5.37 5.75 19.29
C LEU A 350 5.48 5.70 17.75
N GLY A 351 4.36 5.77 17.04
CA GLY A 351 4.35 5.89 15.57
C GLY A 351 5.10 7.12 15.07
N ALA A 352 4.82 8.30 15.64
CA ALA A 352 5.50 9.54 15.26
C ALA A 352 7.03 9.51 15.42
N HIS A 353 7.53 8.69 16.36
CA HIS A 353 8.96 8.52 16.63
C HIS A 353 9.60 7.36 15.88
N ALA A 354 8.86 6.67 14.98
CA ALA A 354 9.32 5.47 14.30
C ALA A 354 10.67 5.64 13.61
N ARG A 355 10.85 6.72 12.83
CA ARG A 355 12.11 6.98 12.13
C ARG A 355 13.27 7.08 13.11
N ARG A 356 13.10 7.81 14.20
CA ARG A 356 14.14 8.01 15.22
C ARG A 356 14.49 6.69 15.91
N ILE A 357 13.49 5.89 16.26
CA ILE A 357 13.69 4.59 16.91
C ILE A 357 14.48 3.65 15.99
N VAL A 358 14.07 3.54 14.72
CA VAL A 358 14.73 2.68 13.73
C VAL A 358 16.14 3.20 13.39
N GLN A 359 16.32 4.51 13.25
CA GLN A 359 17.63 5.10 12.93
C GLN A 359 18.63 4.96 14.09
N GLN A 360 18.20 5.25 15.32
CA GLN A 360 19.07 5.25 16.50
C GLN A 360 19.23 3.86 17.11
N GLN A 361 18.43 2.88 16.68
CA GLN A 361 18.36 1.54 17.28
C GLN A 361 18.11 1.60 18.80
N LYS A 362 17.32 2.58 19.23
CA LYS A 362 16.90 2.79 20.63
C LYS A 362 15.42 2.44 20.75
N PHE A 363 15.17 1.18 21.07
CA PHE A 363 13.86 0.54 21.03
C PHE A 363 12.97 0.82 22.25
N ARG A 364 13.00 2.07 22.73
CA ARG A 364 12.18 2.51 23.88
C ARG A 364 10.91 3.15 23.41
N ILE A 365 9.81 2.81 24.07
CA ILE A 365 8.52 3.51 23.88
C ILE A 365 8.69 4.95 24.39
N PRO A 366 8.54 5.97 23.53
CA PRO A 366 8.69 7.35 23.92
C PRO A 366 7.45 7.79 24.72
N LYS A 367 7.69 8.42 25.87
CA LYS A 367 6.61 9.01 26.66
C LYS A 367 6.05 10.23 25.94
N VAL A 368 4.75 10.43 26.08
CA VAL A 368 4.12 11.71 25.73
C VAL A 368 4.60 12.76 26.73
N GLU A 369 4.97 13.93 26.26
CA GLU A 369 5.46 15.02 27.12
C GLU A 369 4.33 15.61 27.97
N GLY A 370 4.66 16.04 29.19
CA GLY A 370 3.68 16.57 30.16
C GLY A 370 3.00 17.87 29.71
N ASN A 371 3.67 18.69 28.90
CA ASN A 371 3.06 19.84 28.23
C ASN A 371 1.88 19.43 27.33
N VAL A 372 1.95 18.26 26.69
CA VAL A 372 0.89 17.74 25.82
C VAL A 372 -0.24 17.16 26.66
N THR A 373 0.07 16.31 27.65
CA THR A 373 -0.96 15.63 28.46
C THR A 373 -1.65 16.56 29.44
N ASP A 374 -0.89 17.37 30.18
CA ASP A 374 -1.43 18.07 31.36
C ASP A 374 -1.97 19.45 30.99
N LYS A 375 -1.34 20.11 30.02
CA LYS A 375 -1.72 21.46 29.58
C LYS A 375 -2.55 21.41 28.30
N PHE A 376 -1.96 20.93 27.20
CA PHE A 376 -2.61 20.97 25.89
C PHE A 376 -3.91 20.16 25.82
N MET A 377 -3.91 18.88 26.23
CA MET A 377 -5.13 18.07 26.22
C MET A 377 -6.19 18.61 27.17
N SER A 378 -5.80 19.18 28.31
CA SER A 378 -6.72 19.83 29.25
C SER A 378 -7.39 21.07 28.63
N THR A 379 -6.60 21.97 28.03
CA THR A 379 -7.14 23.13 27.28
C THR A 379 -8.08 22.67 26.16
N LEU A 380 -7.68 21.63 25.41
CA LEU A 380 -8.49 21.06 24.34
C LEU A 380 -9.81 20.48 24.85
N ASN A 381 -9.79 19.80 26.00
CA ASN A 381 -11.00 19.27 26.64
C ASN A 381 -11.96 20.38 27.08
N SER A 382 -11.46 21.46 27.69
CA SER A 382 -12.28 22.62 28.04
C SER A 382 -12.92 23.25 26.80
N TYR A 383 -12.15 23.35 25.71
CA TYR A 383 -12.65 23.85 24.44
C TYR A 383 -13.73 22.93 23.83
N ILE A 384 -13.55 21.61 23.87
CA ILE A 384 -14.56 20.62 23.45
C ILE A 384 -15.83 20.72 24.30
N LEU A 385 -15.68 20.87 25.62
CA LEU A 385 -16.80 21.00 26.56
C LEU A 385 -17.61 22.28 26.29
N ASN A 386 -16.95 23.41 26.11
CA ASN A 386 -17.60 24.67 25.77
C ASN A 386 -18.39 24.59 24.46
N ASP A 387 -17.82 23.92 23.45
CA ASP A 387 -18.49 23.70 22.18
C ASP A 387 -19.75 22.82 22.33
N ALA A 388 -19.65 21.74 23.11
CA ALA A 388 -20.79 20.88 23.41
C ALA A 388 -21.91 21.63 24.17
N ILE A 389 -21.55 22.48 25.13
CA ILE A 389 -22.50 23.33 25.86
C ILE A 389 -23.16 24.34 24.90
N ARG A 390 -22.38 24.96 24.00
CA ARG A 390 -22.89 25.92 23.02
C ARG A 390 -23.95 25.30 22.12
N ILE A 391 -23.72 24.08 21.64
CA ILE A 391 -24.68 23.32 20.82
C ILE A 391 -25.95 23.00 21.62
N LEU A 392 -25.81 22.56 22.88
CA LEU A 392 -26.97 22.23 23.74
C LEU A 392 -27.83 23.46 24.08
N LYS A 393 -27.23 24.65 24.13
CA LYS A 393 -27.89 25.90 24.51
C LYS A 393 -28.30 26.77 23.32
N GLN A 394 -28.13 26.28 22.10
CA GLN A 394 -28.42 27.03 20.87
C GLN A 394 -29.90 27.47 20.77
N ASP A 395 -30.81 26.79 21.47
CA ASP A 395 -32.25 27.09 21.53
C ASP A 395 -32.73 27.68 22.89
N SER A 396 -31.83 27.97 23.84
CA SER A 396 -32.21 28.50 25.15
C SER A 396 -32.12 30.02 25.22
N GLU A 397 -33.19 30.70 25.66
CA GLU A 397 -33.23 32.17 25.82
C GLU A 397 -32.39 32.71 27.00
N GLU A 398 -31.83 31.83 27.84
CA GLU A 398 -31.03 32.25 28.99
C GLU A 398 -29.60 32.65 28.57
N PRO A 399 -29.14 33.88 28.89
CA PRO A 399 -27.76 34.29 28.63
C PRO A 399 -26.82 33.43 29.47
N TYR A 400 -26.02 32.59 28.81
CA TYR A 400 -25.01 31.77 29.45
C TYR A 400 -23.61 32.30 29.12
N GLN A 401 -22.84 32.66 30.14
CA GLN A 401 -21.43 33.02 29.99
C GLN A 401 -20.61 31.74 29.81
N LEU A 402 -19.98 31.60 28.65
CA LEU A 402 -18.92 30.62 28.42
C LEU A 402 -17.60 31.22 28.89
N ASP A 403 -16.77 30.44 29.57
CA ASP A 403 -15.39 30.83 29.81
C ASP A 403 -14.67 30.88 28.45
N GLU A 404 -14.05 32.01 28.10
CA GLU A 404 -13.18 32.07 26.93
C GLU A 404 -11.98 31.14 27.18
N VAL A 405 -11.89 30.08 26.37
CA VAL A 405 -10.76 29.14 26.41
C VAL A 405 -9.79 29.55 25.33
N ASP A 406 -8.79 30.32 25.74
CA ASP A 406 -7.68 30.71 24.87
C ASP A 406 -6.56 29.67 24.89
N PHE A 407 -6.04 29.37 23.69
CA PHE A 407 -4.81 28.60 23.56
C PHE A 407 -3.63 29.48 23.96
N THR A 408 -2.96 29.12 25.05
CA THR A 408 -1.76 29.82 25.55
C THR A 408 -0.55 29.58 24.64
N GLU A 409 0.51 30.39 24.77
CA GLU A 409 1.77 30.16 24.04
C GLU A 409 2.34 28.75 24.25
N GLU A 410 2.20 28.17 25.46
CA GLU A 410 2.65 26.81 25.74
C GLU A 410 1.83 25.75 24.98
N ASN A 411 0.55 26.02 24.72
CA ASN A 411 -0.28 25.15 23.88
C ASN A 411 0.17 25.21 22.41
N LEU A 412 0.61 26.38 21.94
CA LEU A 412 1.16 26.55 20.59
C LEU A 412 2.49 25.83 20.43
N VAL A 413 3.37 25.88 21.44
CA VAL A 413 4.61 25.09 21.46
C VAL A 413 4.32 23.59 21.37
N ALA A 414 3.30 23.10 22.08
CA ALA A 414 2.89 21.70 21.98
C ALA A 414 2.45 21.30 20.56
N LEU A 415 1.81 22.21 19.81
CA LEU A 415 1.47 21.98 18.39
C LEU A 415 2.70 21.95 17.47
N ASP A 416 3.73 22.72 17.78
CA ASP A 416 4.96 22.73 16.98
C ASP A 416 5.78 21.43 17.20
N ASP A 417 5.87 20.97 18.45
CA ASP A 417 6.79 19.91 18.86
C ASP A 417 6.17 18.49 18.90
N SER A 418 4.85 18.35 19.01
CA SER A 418 4.19 17.05 19.21
C SER A 418 3.24 16.67 18.07
N GLU A 419 3.55 15.55 17.39
CA GLU A 419 2.65 14.98 16.37
C GLU A 419 1.30 14.54 16.95
N VAL A 420 1.27 14.17 18.24
CA VAL A 420 0.02 13.85 18.93
C VAL A 420 -0.89 15.07 18.98
N ALA A 421 -0.35 16.21 19.45
CA ALA A 421 -1.10 17.47 19.51
C ALA A 421 -1.57 17.88 18.11
N ARG A 422 -0.67 17.83 17.11
CA ARG A 422 -1.00 18.15 15.71
C ARG A 422 -2.14 17.28 15.18
N LYS A 423 -2.04 15.96 15.26
CA LYS A 423 -3.06 15.06 14.70
C LYS A 423 -4.41 15.24 15.40
N ILE A 424 -4.46 15.35 16.73
CA ILE A 424 -5.74 15.53 17.43
C ILE A 424 -6.39 16.87 17.03
N THR A 425 -5.63 17.97 16.97
CA THR A 425 -6.16 19.26 16.49
C THR A 425 -6.65 19.15 15.05
N ARG A 426 -5.89 18.53 14.15
CA ARG A 426 -6.32 18.31 12.76
C ARG A 426 -7.68 17.60 12.68
N PHE A 427 -7.89 16.56 13.48
CA PHE A 427 -9.15 15.83 13.54
C PHE A 427 -10.29 16.65 14.16
N LEU A 428 -10.01 17.41 15.23
CA LEU A 428 -11.00 18.28 15.85
C LEU A 428 -11.45 19.37 14.88
N THR A 429 -10.50 20.07 14.24
CA THR A 429 -10.78 21.09 13.24
C THR A 429 -11.55 20.51 12.07
N MET A 430 -11.13 19.36 11.52
CA MET A 430 -11.86 18.71 10.42
C MET A 430 -13.29 18.33 10.83
N ARG A 431 -13.50 17.79 12.03
CA ARG A 431 -14.85 17.44 12.52
C ARG A 431 -15.73 18.66 12.73
N LYS A 432 -15.20 19.72 13.37
CA LYS A 432 -15.92 20.98 13.55
C LYS A 432 -16.32 21.57 12.20
N TRP A 433 -15.37 21.65 11.28
CA TRP A 433 -15.63 22.21 9.95
C TRP A 433 -16.59 21.33 9.16
N GLN A 434 -16.49 20.00 9.24
CA GLN A 434 -17.51 19.12 8.65
C GLN A 434 -18.88 19.38 9.24
N MET A 435 -19.01 19.56 10.56
CA MET A 435 -20.29 19.89 11.20
C MET A 435 -20.82 21.26 10.78
N THR A 436 -19.98 22.30 10.82
CA THR A 436 -20.38 23.66 10.43
C THR A 436 -20.68 23.72 8.93
N ILE A 437 -19.80 23.21 8.07
CA ILE A 437 -20.02 23.15 6.63
C ILE A 437 -21.20 22.22 6.29
N MET A 438 -21.41 21.10 6.96
CA MET A 438 -22.60 20.27 6.66
C MET A 438 -23.88 20.94 7.15
N ASN A 439 -23.96 21.33 8.42
CA ASN A 439 -25.21 21.76 9.04
C ASN A 439 -25.57 23.22 8.74
N GLU A 440 -24.58 24.10 8.66
CA GLU A 440 -24.80 25.53 8.40
C GLU A 440 -24.59 25.91 6.93
N PHE A 441 -23.93 25.05 6.14
CA PHE A 441 -23.64 25.32 4.73
C PHE A 441 -24.36 24.35 3.79
N PHE A 442 -24.01 23.07 3.71
CA PHE A 442 -24.57 22.13 2.73
C PHE A 442 -26.01 21.69 2.98
N LEU A 443 -26.46 21.48 4.20
CA LEU A 443 -27.87 21.16 4.48
C LEU A 443 -28.78 22.34 4.06
N PRO A 444 -28.40 23.60 4.35
CA PRO A 444 -29.06 24.76 3.75
C PRO A 444 -28.83 24.89 2.23
N CYS A 445 -27.65 24.51 1.71
CA CYS A 445 -27.27 24.65 0.30
C CYS A 445 -27.70 23.50 -0.63
N ALA A 446 -28.14 22.35 -0.12
CA ALA A 446 -28.69 21.24 -0.90
C ALA A 446 -30.04 21.62 -1.55
N ALA A 447 -30.51 22.83 -1.30
CA ALA A 447 -31.65 23.49 -1.93
C ALA A 447 -31.24 24.60 -2.94
N ILE A 448 -30.06 24.50 -3.61
CA ILE A 448 -29.45 25.59 -4.41
C ILE A 448 -29.16 25.20 -5.89
N ASP A 449 -29.14 26.23 -6.77
CA ASP A 449 -28.73 26.20 -8.17
C ASP A 449 -27.24 25.85 -8.34
N SER A 450 -26.99 25.05 -9.38
CA SER A 450 -25.71 24.55 -9.84
C SER A 450 -24.59 25.63 -9.96
N ALA A 451 -24.89 26.84 -10.44
CA ALA A 451 -23.86 27.84 -10.75
C ALA A 451 -23.31 28.56 -9.50
N ALA A 452 -24.18 28.91 -8.55
CA ALA A 452 -23.76 29.53 -7.29
C ALA A 452 -23.00 28.54 -6.41
N TYR A 453 -23.46 27.30 -6.37
CA TYR A 453 -22.76 26.21 -5.68
C TYR A 453 -21.40 25.91 -6.32
N GLU A 454 -21.26 26.02 -7.64
CA GLU A 454 -19.97 25.88 -8.34
C GLU A 454 -19.00 27.02 -8.04
N GLN A 455 -19.47 28.27 -8.03
CA GLN A 455 -18.65 29.41 -7.65
C GLN A 455 -18.22 29.32 -6.19
N VAL A 456 -19.13 28.90 -5.30
CA VAL A 456 -18.86 28.77 -3.86
C VAL A 456 -17.91 27.61 -3.56
N VAL A 457 -18.09 26.44 -4.20
CA VAL A 457 -17.15 25.33 -4.04
C VAL A 457 -15.80 25.68 -4.65
N THR A 458 -15.76 26.27 -5.85
CA THR A 458 -14.50 26.73 -6.47
C THR A 458 -13.80 27.77 -5.60
N PHE A 459 -14.56 28.69 -5.00
CA PHE A 459 -14.07 29.68 -4.06
C PHE A 459 -13.52 29.04 -2.78
N LEU A 460 -14.27 28.12 -2.16
CA LEU A 460 -13.84 27.39 -0.97
C LEU A 460 -12.58 26.58 -1.28
N LEU A 461 -12.53 25.86 -2.41
CA LEU A 461 -11.35 25.14 -2.87
C LEU A 461 -10.14 26.06 -3.05
N ASN A 462 -10.34 27.25 -3.65
CA ASN A 462 -9.28 28.23 -3.83
C ASN A 462 -8.82 28.82 -2.49
N ALA A 463 -9.74 29.09 -1.56
CA ALA A 463 -9.42 29.56 -0.21
C ALA A 463 -8.68 28.49 0.60
N PHE A 464 -9.07 27.22 0.49
CA PHE A 464 -8.37 26.11 1.13
C PHE A 464 -6.97 25.87 0.53
N ARG A 465 -6.84 25.98 -0.79
CA ARG A 465 -5.54 25.98 -1.49
C ARG A 465 -4.68 27.19 -1.09
N LEU A 466 -5.30 28.34 -0.82
CA LEU A 466 -4.61 29.54 -0.34
C LEU A 466 -4.08 29.34 1.09
N VAL A 467 -4.91 28.80 1.99
CA VAL A 467 -4.52 28.48 3.36
C VAL A 467 -3.39 27.43 3.36
N ALA A 468 -3.52 26.40 2.52
CA ALA A 468 -2.52 25.36 2.34
C ALA A 468 -1.19 25.89 1.75
N SER A 469 -1.25 26.87 0.84
CA SER A 469 -0.07 27.44 0.16
C SER A 469 0.61 28.59 0.92
N SER A 470 0.05 29.05 2.05
CA SER A 470 0.64 30.09 2.91
C SER A 470 1.98 29.71 3.53
N GLY A 471 2.43 28.46 3.38
CA GLY A 471 3.82 28.01 3.57
C GLY A 471 4.37 28.07 5.00
N ARG A 472 3.63 28.65 5.96
CA ARG A 472 4.01 28.81 7.37
C ARG A 472 3.04 28.16 8.36
N ALA A 473 1.96 27.55 7.89
CA ALA A 473 0.95 26.89 8.73
C ALA A 473 1.23 25.40 9.02
N GLY A 474 2.36 24.86 8.55
CA GLY A 474 2.75 23.47 8.77
C GLY A 474 1.59 22.49 8.52
N SER A 475 1.31 21.67 9.53
CA SER A 475 0.31 20.61 9.53
C SER A 475 -1.15 21.04 9.32
N ILE A 476 -1.47 22.29 9.62
CA ILE A 476 -2.82 22.84 9.51
C ILE A 476 -3.15 23.11 8.02
N GLY A 477 -2.16 23.51 7.21
CA GLY A 477 -2.30 23.65 5.76
C GLY A 477 -2.68 22.33 5.06
N ASP A 478 -2.21 21.19 5.57
CA ASP A 478 -2.59 19.87 5.06
C ASP A 478 -4.04 19.52 5.39
N SER A 479 -4.53 19.89 6.58
CA SER A 479 -5.94 19.74 6.94
C SER A 479 -6.85 20.54 6.03
N PHE A 480 -6.43 21.75 5.64
CA PHE A 480 -7.15 22.56 4.68
C PHE A 480 -7.11 21.97 3.27
N SER A 481 -5.99 21.38 2.86
CA SER A 481 -5.90 20.63 1.59
C SER A 481 -6.85 19.43 1.56
N ASN A 482 -6.92 18.67 2.66
CA ASN A 482 -7.79 17.52 2.81
C ASN A 482 -9.27 17.91 2.86
N LEU A 483 -9.61 19.00 3.54
CA LEU A 483 -10.95 19.55 3.54
C LEU A 483 -11.37 20.03 2.15
N GLY A 484 -10.47 20.67 1.41
CA GLY A 484 -10.68 21.01 0.00
C GLY A 484 -11.04 19.79 -0.86
N ARG A 485 -10.29 18.69 -0.76
CA ARG A 485 -10.59 17.45 -1.52
C ARG A 485 -11.92 16.80 -1.14
N TRP A 486 -12.31 16.86 0.14
CA TRP A 486 -13.61 16.39 0.60
C TRP A 486 -14.76 17.21 -0.01
N LEU A 487 -14.58 18.53 -0.13
CA LEU A 487 -15.55 19.42 -0.79
C LEU A 487 -15.66 19.17 -2.30
N GLU A 488 -14.54 18.89 -2.98
CA GLU A 488 -14.53 18.43 -4.37
C GLU A 488 -15.40 17.17 -4.55
N THR A 489 -15.33 16.24 -3.60
CA THR A 489 -16.08 14.97 -3.65
C THR A 489 -17.58 15.18 -3.40
N LEU A 490 -17.95 16.07 -2.48
CA LEU A 490 -19.35 16.44 -2.26
C LEU A 490 -19.95 17.19 -3.47
N TYR A 491 -19.14 18.02 -4.12
CA TYR A 491 -19.57 18.81 -5.27
C TYR A 491 -20.07 17.97 -6.44
N ILE A 492 -19.43 16.83 -6.67
CA ILE A 492 -19.74 15.89 -7.75
C ILE A 492 -21.15 15.25 -7.57
N ASN A 493 -21.75 15.30 -6.37
CA ASN A 493 -22.91 14.48 -6.00
C ASN A 493 -24.21 15.25 -5.65
N ARG A 494 -24.44 16.46 -6.17
CA ARG A 494 -25.54 17.37 -5.73
C ARG A 494 -26.91 17.23 -6.45
N PRO A 495 -28.06 17.54 -5.79
CA PRO A 495 -29.39 17.79 -6.40
C PRO A 495 -29.75 19.31 -6.54
N GLU A 496 -30.76 19.67 -7.38
CA GLU A 496 -31.12 21.06 -7.80
C GLU A 496 -32.35 21.69 -7.08
N SER A 497 -32.29 22.95 -6.59
CA SER A 497 -33.45 23.89 -6.33
C SER A 497 -33.00 25.31 -5.87
N THR A 498 -33.84 26.25 -5.35
CA THR A 498 -33.54 27.73 -5.23
C THR A 498 -33.66 28.38 -3.81
N ILE A 499 -33.01 29.55 -3.57
CA ILE A 499 -33.02 30.33 -2.28
C ILE A 499 -33.10 31.88 -2.41
N SER A 500 -33.56 32.55 -1.34
CA SER A 500 -33.69 34.01 -1.10
C SER A 500 -32.50 34.67 -0.34
N ASP A 501 -32.45 36.01 -0.34
CA ASP A 501 -31.31 36.85 0.12
C ASP A 501 -30.89 36.70 1.60
N GLU A 502 -31.83 36.39 2.49
CA GLU A 502 -31.57 36.35 3.95
C GLU A 502 -30.62 35.20 4.33
N LYS A 503 -30.72 34.06 3.62
CA LYS A 503 -29.83 32.91 3.82
C LYS A 503 -28.41 33.14 3.29
N ASN A 504 -28.23 34.05 2.33
CA ASN A 504 -26.91 34.44 1.81
C ASN A 504 -26.07 35.16 2.88
N ILE A 505 -26.73 35.96 3.74
CA ILE A 505 -26.08 36.71 4.82
C ILE A 505 -25.61 35.75 5.92
N THR A 506 -26.43 34.77 6.32
CA THR A 506 -26.04 33.75 7.33
C THR A 506 -24.84 32.93 6.87
N LEU A 507 -24.79 32.54 5.59
CA LEU A 507 -23.66 31.81 5.00
C LEU A 507 -22.33 32.60 5.11
N ARG A 508 -22.37 33.92 4.96
CA ARG A 508 -21.18 34.79 5.09
C ARG A 508 -20.71 34.92 6.54
N ALA A 509 -21.64 34.98 7.50
CA ALA A 509 -21.33 35.04 8.92
C ALA A 509 -20.67 33.73 9.42
N THR A 510 -21.23 32.58 9.05
CA THR A 510 -20.64 31.27 9.34
C THR A 510 -19.21 31.15 8.79
N PHE A 511 -18.96 31.63 7.56
CA PHE A 511 -17.62 31.62 6.97
C PHE A 511 -16.62 32.52 7.73
N ALA A 512 -17.04 33.69 8.20
CA ALA A 512 -16.18 34.56 9.01
C ALA A 512 -15.79 33.90 10.33
N GLN A 513 -16.72 33.17 10.97
CA GLN A 513 -16.44 32.40 12.19
C GLN A 513 -15.44 31.27 11.92
N ILE A 514 -15.64 30.55 10.83
CA ILE A 514 -14.76 29.48 10.36
C ILE A 514 -13.31 29.98 10.16
N VAL A 515 -13.11 31.12 9.50
CA VAL A 515 -11.79 31.73 9.31
C VAL A 515 -11.21 32.25 10.63
N SER A 516 -12.05 32.79 11.51
CA SER A 516 -11.66 33.19 12.87
C SER A 516 -11.12 32.02 13.67
N ASP A 517 -11.84 30.89 13.69
CA ASP A 517 -11.43 29.66 14.38
C ASP A 517 -10.10 29.13 13.83
N ALA A 518 -9.87 29.19 12.51
CA ALA A 518 -8.57 28.87 11.91
C ALA A 518 -7.44 29.79 12.42
N GLY A 519 -7.73 31.08 12.56
CA GLY A 519 -6.84 32.06 13.17
C GLY A 519 -6.49 31.70 14.62
N VAL A 520 -7.49 31.34 15.43
CA VAL A 520 -7.31 30.92 16.82
C VAL A 520 -6.48 29.64 16.93
N PHE A 521 -6.81 28.61 16.15
CA PHE A 521 -6.06 27.33 16.17
C PHE A 521 -4.65 27.43 15.61
N SER A 522 -4.34 28.48 14.84
CA SER A 522 -2.98 28.80 14.40
C SER A 522 -2.24 29.77 15.33
N GLY A 523 -2.85 30.14 16.47
CA GLY A 523 -2.25 31.06 17.44
C GLY A 523 -2.10 32.48 16.90
N GLY A 524 -3.04 32.95 16.09
CA GLY A 524 -3.02 34.29 15.48
C GLY A 524 -1.99 34.46 14.36
N ARG A 525 -1.32 33.39 13.92
CA ARG A 525 -0.25 33.44 12.90
C ARG A 525 -0.77 33.41 11.46
N TYR A 526 -2.09 33.32 11.26
CA TYR A 526 -2.74 33.36 9.96
C TYR A 526 -2.86 34.81 9.46
N LYS A 527 -2.04 35.18 8.45
CA LYS A 527 -2.14 36.46 7.74
C LYS A 527 -2.54 36.22 6.28
N ILE A 528 -3.68 36.77 5.86
CA ILE A 528 -4.08 36.80 4.45
C ILE A 528 -3.11 37.74 3.72
N ARG A 529 -2.45 37.27 2.65
CA ARG A 529 -1.53 38.13 1.89
C ARG A 529 -2.33 39.21 1.17
N GLN A 530 -1.77 40.41 1.13
CA GLN A 530 -2.45 41.60 0.63
C GLN A 530 -2.85 41.51 -0.86
N GLU A 531 -2.16 40.65 -1.60
CA GLU A 531 -2.37 40.35 -3.03
C GLU A 531 -3.55 39.40 -3.30
N ASP A 532 -3.99 38.62 -2.31
CA ASP A 532 -5.10 37.66 -2.42
C ASP A 532 -6.44 38.21 -1.88
N ILE A 533 -6.40 39.42 -1.30
CA ILE A 533 -7.52 40.23 -0.80
C ILE A 533 -8.63 40.43 -1.85
N PRO A 534 -8.37 40.74 -3.13
CA PRO A 534 -9.44 41.13 -4.07
C PRO A 534 -10.46 40.02 -4.38
N SER A 535 -10.05 38.75 -4.27
CA SER A 535 -10.94 37.59 -4.51
C SER A 535 -11.82 37.22 -3.31
N VAL A 536 -11.42 37.59 -2.09
CA VAL A 536 -12.05 37.11 -0.84
C VAL A 536 -12.81 38.22 -0.11
N LEU A 537 -12.29 39.46 -0.10
CA LEU A 537 -12.84 40.58 0.69
C LEU A 537 -14.31 40.99 0.41
N PRO A 538 -14.83 40.96 -0.83
CA PRO A 538 -16.20 41.42 -1.11
C PRO A 538 -17.26 40.64 -0.32
N TYR A 539 -16.93 39.46 0.19
CA TYR A 539 -17.83 38.56 0.92
C TYR A 539 -17.66 38.62 2.44
N VAL A 540 -16.55 39.14 2.96
CA VAL A 540 -16.19 39.09 4.41
C VAL A 540 -16.20 40.47 5.08
N GLN A 541 -16.12 41.55 4.31
CA GLN A 541 -16.13 42.93 4.83
C GLN A 541 -17.30 43.29 5.77
N PRO A 542 -18.55 42.80 5.59
CA PRO A 542 -19.64 43.18 6.48
C PRO A 542 -19.48 42.64 7.91
N VAL A 543 -18.76 41.53 8.09
CA VAL A 543 -18.67 40.81 9.38
C VAL A 543 -17.34 41.10 10.10
N TRP A 544 -16.26 41.39 9.36
CA TRP A 544 -14.97 41.78 9.93
C TRP A 544 -14.87 43.22 10.41
N ALA A 545 -15.80 44.09 10.02
CA ALA A 545 -15.82 45.47 10.50
C ALA A 545 -16.26 45.60 11.97
N GLU A 546 -16.93 44.59 12.53
CA GLU A 546 -17.49 44.65 13.90
C GLU A 546 -16.53 44.13 14.98
N ASN A 547 -15.62 43.21 14.64
CA ASN A 547 -14.63 42.67 15.58
C ASN A 547 -13.25 43.24 15.26
N GLN A 548 -12.85 44.31 15.96
CA GLN A 548 -11.52 44.91 15.87
C GLN A 548 -10.43 43.92 16.27
N MET A 549 -9.86 43.20 15.30
CA MET A 549 -8.49 42.69 15.40
C MET A 549 -7.59 43.58 14.54
N ASP A 550 -6.60 44.16 15.21
CA ASP A 550 -5.63 45.08 14.63
C ASP A 550 -4.88 44.39 13.47
N THR A 551 -4.95 44.99 12.29
CA THR A 551 -4.30 44.51 11.07
C THR A 551 -2.90 45.12 10.88
N SER A 552 -2.36 45.80 11.90
CA SER A 552 -1.05 46.42 11.81
C SER A 552 0.12 45.46 12.17
N ALA A 553 1.09 45.43 11.25
CA ALA A 553 2.42 44.77 11.24
C ALA A 553 2.45 43.25 11.01
#